data_AF-A0A923E7B1-F1
#
_entry.id   AF-A0A923E7B1-F1
#
_cell.length_a   1.000
_cell.length_b   1.000
_cell.length_c   1.000
_cell.angle_alpha   90.00
_cell.angle_beta   90.00
_cell.angle_gamma   90.00
#
_symmetry.space_group_name_H-M   'P 1'
#
loop_
_entity.id
_entity.type
_entity.pdbx_description
1 polymer ?
#
loop_
_entity_poly.entity_id
_entity_poly.type
_entity_poly.pdbx_seq_one_letter_code
_entity_poly.pdbx_strand_id
1 'polypeptide(L)'
;MRNKQSIINMLFILITFITIFARSFPVNSTERMILTIISIILAIPHITIIVKDKMYNNKLNLFTAILAVFQIMNVLYYSYILKK
;
A
#
# COMPACT_ATOMS: atom_id res chain seq x y z
N MET A 1 3.67 17.50 14.18
CA MET A 1 4.19 16.78 13.00
C MET A 1 4.74 15.39 13.32
N ARG A 2 5.51 15.20 14.41
CA ARG A 2 6.17 13.91 14.72
C ARG A 2 5.21 12.70 14.81
N ASN A 3 4.07 12.85 15.50
CA ASN A 3 3.08 11.77 15.61
C ASN A 3 2.46 11.39 14.26
N LYS A 4 2.13 12.37 13.42
CA LYS A 4 1.55 12.12 12.09
C LYS A 4 2.54 11.42 11.15
N GLN A 5 3.80 11.84 11.16
CA GLN A 5 4.86 11.17 10.40
C GLN A 5 5.05 9.72 10.86
N SER A 6 5.02 9.47 12.17
CA SER A 6 5.11 8.10 12.71
C SER A 6 3.95 7.22 12.24
N ILE A 7 2.72 7.75 12.21
CA ILE A 7 1.54 7.03 11.73
C ILE A 7 1.67 6.71 10.24
N ILE A 8 2.07 7.68 9.42
CA ILE A 8 2.26 7.51 7.96
C ILE A 8 3.31 6.43 7.68
N ASN A 9 4.44 6.47 8.38
CA ASN A 9 5.51 5.48 8.24
C ASN A 9 5.02 4.09 8.66
N MET A 10 4.28 3.98 9.77
CA MET A 10 3.72 2.70 10.22
C MET A 10 2.73 2.13 9.20
N LEU A 11 1.83 2.96 8.65
CA LEU A 11 0.90 2.56 7.60
C LEU A 11 1.64 2.08 6.35
N PHE A 12 2.69 2.79 5.93
CA PHE A 12 3.51 2.39 4.78
C PHE A 12 4.20 1.04 5.00
N ILE A 13 4.78 0.83 6.18
CA ILE A 13 5.42 -0.43 6.56
C ILE A 13 4.40 -1.58 6.54
N LEU A 14 3.21 -1.37 7.12
CA LEU A 14 2.13 -2.37 7.11
C LEU A 14 1.68 -2.71 5.69
N ILE A 15 1.44 -1.71 4.83
CA ILE A 15 1.09 -1.93 3.42
C ILE A 15 2.18 -2.74 2.73
N THR A 16 3.45 -2.40 2.95
CA THR A 16 4.59 -3.12 2.36
C THR A 16 4.64 -4.58 2.80
N PHE A 17 4.51 -4.85 4.11
CA PHE A 17 4.51 -6.23 4.61
C PHE A 17 3.33 -7.04 4.05
N ILE A 18 2.13 -6.49 4.09
CA ILE A 18 0.93 -7.19 3.61
C ILE A 18 1.02 -7.46 2.12
N THR A 19 1.52 -6.52 1.31
CA THR A 19 1.68 -6.72 -0.14
C THR A 19 2.75 -7.76 -0.48
N ILE A 20 3.84 -7.85 0.31
CA ILE A 20 4.83 -8.92 0.18
C ILE A 20 4.19 -10.29 0.49
N PHE A 21 3.47 -10.41 1.60
CA PHE A 21 2.77 -11.65 1.95
C PHE A 21 1.69 -12.00 0.91
N ALA A 22 0.92 -11.03 0.43
CA ALA A 22 -0.07 -11.27 -0.62
C ALA A 22 0.57 -11.88 -1.88
N ARG A 23 1.78 -11.42 -2.23
CA ARG A 23 2.52 -11.92 -3.38
C ARG A 23 3.09 -13.34 -3.20
N SER A 24 3.30 -13.80 -1.97
CA SER A 24 3.76 -15.18 -1.72
C SER A 24 2.67 -16.23 -1.90
N PHE A 25 1.40 -15.83 -1.96
CA PHE A 25 0.29 -16.76 -2.21
C PHE A 25 0.02 -16.99 -3.70
N PRO A 26 -0.54 -18.16 -4.08
CA PRO A 26 -0.89 -18.47 -5.46
C PRO A 26 -1.77 -17.40 -6.13
N VAL A 27 -1.65 -17.28 -7.45
CA VAL A 27 -2.53 -16.44 -8.26
C VAL A 27 -3.97 -16.98 -8.13
N ASN A 28 -4.96 -16.11 -7.89
CA ASN A 28 -6.37 -16.43 -7.58
C ASN A 28 -6.66 -17.09 -6.22
N SER A 29 -5.71 -17.15 -5.29
CA SER A 29 -6.03 -17.63 -3.93
C SER A 29 -6.89 -16.62 -3.18
N THR A 30 -7.80 -17.12 -2.33
CA THR A 30 -8.67 -16.28 -1.51
C THR A 30 -7.86 -15.43 -0.53
N GLU A 31 -6.77 -15.97 0.02
CA GLU A 31 -5.86 -15.28 0.95
C GLU A 31 -5.21 -14.08 0.28
N ARG A 32 -4.72 -14.25 -0.95
CA ARG A 32 -4.14 -13.16 -1.74
C ARG A 32 -5.14 -12.04 -1.98
N MET A 33 -6.38 -12.38 -2.30
CA MET A 33 -7.45 -11.40 -2.51
C MET A 33 -7.75 -10.64 -1.21
N ILE A 34 -7.91 -11.34 -0.08
CA ILE A 34 -8.15 -10.73 1.23
C ILE A 34 -7.02 -9.76 1.61
N LEU A 35 -5.76 -10.20 1.50
CA LEU A 35 -4.60 -9.36 1.83
C LEU A 35 -4.50 -8.13 0.91
N THR A 36 -4.87 -8.27 -0.36
CA THR A 36 -4.93 -7.13 -1.30
C THR A 36 -5.99 -6.12 -0.88
N ILE A 37 -7.19 -6.58 -0.48
CA ILE A 37 -8.26 -5.72 0.02
C ILE A 37 -7.81 -4.97 1.28
N ILE A 38 -7.17 -5.67 2.23
CA ILE A 38 -6.64 -5.04 3.45
C ILE A 38 -5.60 -3.97 3.10
N SER A 39 -4.72 -4.24 2.14
CA SER A 39 -3.72 -3.28 1.67
C SER A 39 -4.36 -2.00 1.11
N ILE A 40 -5.45 -2.13 0.34
CA ILE A 40 -6.22 -1.00 -0.19
C ILE A 40 -6.84 -0.19 0.95
N ILE A 41 -7.46 -0.87 1.93
CA ILE A 41 -8.09 -0.20 3.09
C ILE A 41 -7.06 0.61 3.87
N LEU A 42 -5.83 0.11 4.03
CA LEU A 42 -4.74 0.84 4.71
C LEU A 42 -4.15 1.98 3.87
N ALA A 43 -4.15 1.86 2.54
CA ALA A 43 -3.68 2.90 1.65
C ALA A 43 -4.55 4.17 1.70
N ILE A 44 -5.86 4.03 1.92
CA ILE A 44 -6.80 5.17 2.00
C ILE A 44 -6.40 6.17 3.10
N PRO A 45 -6.27 5.80 4.40
CA PRO A 45 -5.85 6.73 5.44
C PRO A 45 -4.41 7.21 5.23
N HIS A 46 -3.51 6.38 4.69
CA HIS A 46 -2.14 6.78 4.37
C HIS A 46 -2.10 7.95 3.38
N ILE A 47 -2.79 7.82 2.24
CA ILE A 47 -2.87 8.85 1.20
C ILE A 47 -3.63 10.07 1.71
N THR A 48 -4.75 9.86 2.43
CA THR A 48 -5.58 10.95 2.95
C THR A 48 -4.80 11.87 3.89
N ILE A 49 -3.99 11.32 4.80
CA ILE A 49 -3.16 12.13 5.69
C ILE A 49 -2.12 12.92 4.89
N ILE A 50 -1.44 12.28 3.93
CA ILE A 50 -0.40 12.94 3.12
C ILE A 50 -0.97 14.11 2.31
N VAL A 51 -2.13 13.92 1.70
CA VAL A 51 -2.79 14.96 0.89
C VAL A 51 -3.36 16.07 1.76
N LYS A 52 -4.16 15.72 2.78
CA LYS A 52 -4.86 16.70 3.63
C LYS A 52 -3.90 17.61 4.39
N ASP A 53 -2.80 17.05 4.90
CA ASP A 53 -1.79 17.80 5.65
C ASP A 53 -0.67 18.38 4.76
N LYS A 54 -0.82 18.29 3.43
CA LYS A 54 0.16 18.76 2.43
C LYS A 54 1.59 18.23 2.67
N MET A 55 1.70 17.01 3.18
CA MET A 55 2.99 16.38 3.51
C MET A 55 3.76 15.92 2.26
N TYR A 56 3.14 16.00 1.08
CA TYR A 56 3.75 15.72 -0.22
C TYR A 56 4.88 16.69 -0.61
N ASN A 57 5.01 17.84 0.06
CA ASN A 57 6.18 18.73 -0.11
C ASN A 57 7.49 18.06 0.33
N ASN A 58 7.40 17.06 1.22
CA ASN A 58 8.53 16.20 1.55
C ASN A 58 8.65 15.09 0.49
N LYS A 59 9.78 15.07 -0.24
CA LYS A 59 10.06 14.08 -1.30
C LYS A 59 9.95 12.64 -0.82
N LEU A 60 10.34 12.34 0.43
CA LEU A 60 10.23 10.99 1.00
C LEU A 60 8.76 10.56 1.14
N ASN A 61 7.91 11.43 1.68
CA ASN A 61 6.49 11.12 1.87
C ASN A 61 5.76 10.97 0.52
N LEU A 62 6.12 11.80 -0.46
CA LEU A 62 5.60 11.67 -1.81
C LEU A 62 6.04 10.33 -2.45
N PHE A 63 7.32 9.97 -2.31
CA PHE A 63 7.85 8.71 -2.80
C PHE A 63 7.13 7.51 -2.15
N THR A 64 6.97 7.50 -0.83
CA THR A 64 6.29 6.40 -0.12
C THR A 64 4.82 6.27 -0.53
N ALA A 65 4.13 7.39 -0.75
CA ALA A 65 2.74 7.37 -1.22
C ALA A 65 2.63 6.72 -2.61
N ILE A 66 3.49 7.15 -3.54
CA ILE A 66 3.53 6.60 -4.90
C ILE A 66 3.89 5.11 -4.87
N LEU A 67 4.89 4.74 -4.08
CA LEU A 67 5.35 3.35 -3.95
C LEU A 67 4.24 2.44 -3.38
N ALA A 68 3.52 2.88 -2.36
CA ALA A 68 2.40 2.13 -1.79
C ALA A 68 1.32 1.82 -2.84
N VAL A 69 0.98 2.79 -3.69
CA VAL A 69 0.04 2.60 -4.80
C VAL A 69 0.57 1.57 -5.80
N PHE A 70 1.84 1.69 -6.21
CA PHE A 70 2.44 0.73 -7.14
C PHE A 70 2.55 -0.68 -6.59
N GLN A 71 2.84 -0.85 -5.29
CA GLN A 71 2.87 -2.16 -4.64
C GLN A 71 1.50 -2.86 -4.74
N ILE A 72 0.42 -2.13 -4.44
CA ILE A 72 -0.95 -2.66 -4.52
C ILE A 72 -1.33 -2.98 -5.97
N MET A 73 -1.04 -2.06 -6.90
CA MET A 73 -1.29 -2.27 -8.33
C MET A 73 -0.54 -3.47 -8.88
N ASN A 74 0.69 -3.69 -8.43
CA ASN A 74 1.50 -4.84 -8.81
C ASN A 74 0.81 -6.15 -8.38
N VAL A 75 0.38 -6.25 -7.12
CA VAL A 75 -0.35 -7.45 -6.65
C VAL A 75 -1.63 -7.67 -7.47
N LEU A 76 -2.42 -6.62 -7.74
CA LEU A 76 -3.62 -6.68 -8.57
C LEU A 76 -3.32 -7.13 -10.00
N TYR A 77 -2.29 -6.57 -10.62
CA TYR A 77 -1.88 -6.87 -11.99
C TYR A 77 -1.54 -8.36 -12.15
N TYR A 78 -0.71 -8.91 -11.26
CA TYR A 78 -0.38 -10.34 -11.26
C TYR A 78 -1.53 -11.23 -10.79
N SER A 79 -2.51 -10.70 -10.05
CA SER A 79 -3.69 -11.48 -9.62
C SER A 79 -4.69 -11.66 -10.75
N TYR A 80 -4.93 -10.60 -11.54
CA TYR A 80 -6.10 -10.55 -12.42
C TYR A 80 -5.76 -10.41 -13.92
N ILE A 81 -4.65 -9.76 -14.26
CA ILE A 81 -4.32 -9.44 -15.66
C ILE A 81 -3.34 -10.48 -16.24
N LEU A 82 -2.32 -10.86 -15.48
CA LEU A 82 -1.29 -11.82 -15.90
C LEU A 82 -1.71 -13.29 -15.69
N LYS A 83 -3.01 -13.63 -15.86
CA LYS A 83 -3.57 -15.00 -15.73
C LYS A 83 -3.09 -15.99 -16.81
N LYS A 84 -1.78 -16.04 -17.09
CA LYS A 84 -1.16 -17.03 -17.96
C LYS A 84 -0.45 -18.09 -17.13
#